data_AF-A0A1J9TZM0-F1
#
_entry.id   AF-A0A1J9TZM0-F1
#
_cell.length_a   1.000
_cell.length_b   1.000
_cell.length_c   1.000
_cell.angle_alpha   90.00
_cell.angle_beta   90.00
_cell.angle_gamma   90.00
#
_symmetry.space_group_name_H-M   'P 1'
#
loop_
_entity.id
_entity.type
_entity.pdbx_description
1 polymer ?
#
loop_
_entity_poly.entity_id
_entity_poly.type
_entity_poly.pdbx_seq_one_letter_code
_entity_poly.pdbx_strand_id
1 'polypeptide(L)'
;MKYDYKITKYEDVDSLKIELPKEIEIVAIFLEDDIQGIPIKWWLQQIDEVLNNIKEYNEFQGNLCAVQVKKEETLLVDLYSNHDPNICKIETTELRDLIEIWGEAQKNL
;
A
#
# COMPACT_ATOMS: atom_id res chain seq x y z
N MET A 1 7.06 7.79 -9.61
CA MET A 1 6.61 6.42 -9.75
C MET A 1 7.56 5.59 -10.62
N LYS A 2 8.22 4.62 -10.00
CA LYS A 2 9.31 3.76 -10.49
C LYS A 2 8.82 2.40 -10.99
N TYR A 3 7.74 1.89 -10.43
CA TYR A 3 7.21 0.56 -10.73
C TYR A 3 6.04 0.66 -11.71
N ASP A 4 6.02 -0.20 -12.71
CA ASP A 4 4.85 -0.38 -13.56
C ASP A 4 3.72 -1.00 -12.74
N TYR A 5 2.47 -0.62 -13.05
CA TYR A 5 1.29 -1.21 -12.43
C TYR A 5 0.19 -1.38 -13.46
N LYS A 6 -0.73 -2.31 -13.18
CA LYS A 6 -1.96 -2.47 -13.96
C LYS A 6 -3.13 -2.69 -13.02
N ILE A 7 -4.17 -1.86 -13.17
CA ILE A 7 -5.43 -2.03 -12.44
C ILE A 7 -6.47 -2.65 -13.37
N THR A 8 -7.15 -3.68 -12.88
CA THR A 8 -8.24 -4.35 -13.60
C THR A 8 -9.46 -4.52 -12.69
N LYS A 9 -10.66 -4.35 -13.25
CA LYS A 9 -11.91 -4.70 -12.57
C LYS A 9 -12.15 -6.20 -12.72
N TYR A 10 -12.59 -6.86 -11.65
CA TYR A 10 -13.03 -8.25 -11.73
C TYR A 10 -14.36 -8.32 -12.52
N GLU A 11 -14.52 -9.32 -13.38
CA GLU A 11 -15.68 -9.42 -14.29
C GLU A 11 -17.00 -9.66 -13.53
N ASP A 12 -16.95 -10.39 -12.42
CA ASP A 12 -18.14 -10.89 -11.71
C ASP A 12 -18.41 -10.20 -10.37
N VAL A 13 -17.53 -9.30 -9.92
CA VAL A 13 -17.65 -8.61 -8.64
C VAL A 13 -17.22 -7.15 -8.76
N ASP A 14 -17.85 -6.28 -7.95
CA ASP A 14 -17.51 -4.86 -7.89
C ASP A 14 -16.26 -4.66 -7.03
N SER A 15 -15.13 -5.16 -7.54
CA SER A 15 -13.82 -5.01 -6.92
C SER A 15 -12.73 -4.84 -7.98
N LEU A 16 -11.60 -4.29 -7.55
CA LEU A 16 -10.42 -4.08 -8.37
C LEU A 16 -9.30 -5.03 -7.94
N LYS A 17 -8.38 -5.26 -8.86
CA LYS A 17 -7.08 -5.89 -8.66
C LYS A 17 -5.99 -4.93 -9.13
N ILE A 18 -4.86 -4.87 -8.43
CA ILE A 18 -3.65 -4.18 -8.88
C ILE A 18 -2.51 -5.18 -9.04
N GLU A 19 -1.97 -5.25 -10.25
CA GLU A 19 -0.80 -6.05 -10.57
C GLU A 19 0.46 -5.18 -10.44
N LEU A 20 1.40 -5.62 -9.61
CA LEU A 20 2.70 -5.00 -9.37
C LEU A 20 3.84 -6.00 -9.62
N PRO A 21 5.09 -5.54 -9.84
CA PRO A 21 6.25 -6.40 -9.95
C PRO A 21 6.40 -7.31 -8.73
N LYS A 22 6.93 -8.52 -8.96
CA LYS A 22 7.08 -9.55 -7.93
C LYS A 22 7.84 -9.07 -6.70
N GLU A 23 8.81 -8.18 -6.87
CA GLU A 23 9.61 -7.60 -5.77
C GLU A 23 8.81 -6.74 -4.79
N ILE A 24 7.65 -6.22 -5.18
CA ILE A 24 6.77 -5.39 -4.35
C ILE A 24 5.34 -5.96 -4.26
N GLU A 25 5.17 -7.26 -4.47
CA GLU A 25 3.84 -7.89 -4.50
C GLU A 25 3.05 -7.71 -3.20
N ILE A 26 3.74 -7.61 -2.06
CA ILE A 26 3.10 -7.36 -0.75
C ILE A 26 2.38 -6.00 -0.74
N VAL A 27 2.83 -5.03 -1.55
CA VAL A 27 2.11 -3.76 -1.70
C VAL A 27 0.76 -3.99 -2.38
N ALA A 28 0.67 -4.90 -3.35
CA ALA A 28 -0.62 -5.23 -3.97
C ALA A 28 -1.59 -5.84 -2.95
N ILE A 29 -1.10 -6.79 -2.14
CA ILE A 29 -1.88 -7.39 -1.03
C ILE A 29 -2.39 -6.31 -0.08
N PHE A 30 -1.51 -5.41 0.36
CA PHE A 30 -1.88 -4.30 1.24
C PHE A 30 -2.96 -3.39 0.61
N LEU A 31 -2.81 -3.00 -0.65
CA LEU A 31 -3.79 -2.14 -1.33
C LEU A 31 -5.14 -2.84 -1.49
N GLU A 32 -5.13 -4.12 -1.87
CA GLU A 32 -6.33 -4.91 -2.12
C GLU A 32 -7.09 -5.25 -0.83
N ASP A 33 -6.41 -5.65 0.26
CA ASP A 33 -7.06 -6.25 1.42
C ASP A 33 -7.09 -5.38 2.69
N ASP A 34 -6.15 -4.45 2.86
CA ASP A 34 -5.99 -3.72 4.12
C ASP A 34 -6.53 -2.30 4.10
N ILE A 35 -6.46 -1.64 2.95
CA ILE A 35 -6.88 -0.25 2.82
C ILE A 35 -8.41 -0.12 2.80
N GLN A 36 -9.14 -1.21 2.55
CA GLN A 36 -10.59 -1.22 2.47
C GLN A 36 -11.26 -0.81 3.81
N GLY A 37 -12.39 -0.10 3.73
CA GLY A 37 -13.19 0.29 4.89
C GLY A 37 -12.63 1.47 5.71
N ILE A 38 -11.40 1.91 5.47
CA ILE A 38 -10.81 3.13 6.02
C ILE A 38 -10.62 4.15 4.89
N PRO A 39 -10.98 5.44 5.06
CA PRO A 39 -10.80 6.43 4.01
C PRO A 39 -9.35 6.54 3.54
N ILE A 40 -9.11 6.50 2.21
CA ILE A 40 -7.78 6.66 1.58
C ILE A 40 -7.00 7.85 2.16
N LYS A 41 -7.69 8.97 2.40
CA LYS A 41 -7.09 10.18 2.99
C LYS A 41 -6.40 9.93 4.33
N TRP A 42 -6.90 8.98 5.13
CA TRP A 42 -6.31 8.66 6.43
C TRP A 42 -4.97 7.95 6.25
N TRP A 43 -4.88 7.00 5.32
CA TRP A 43 -3.65 6.31 4.95
C TRP A 43 -2.60 7.28 4.40
N LEU A 44 -3.02 8.15 3.47
CA LEU A 44 -2.14 9.20 2.92
C LEU A 44 -1.64 10.13 4.03
N GLN A 45 -2.51 10.53 4.98
CA GLN A 45 -2.11 11.35 6.11
C GLN A 45 -1.02 10.67 6.96
N GLN A 46 -1.14 9.36 7.23
CA GLN A 46 -0.13 8.64 8.01
C GLN A 46 1.26 8.70 7.38
N ILE A 47 1.33 8.70 6.06
CA ILE A 47 2.57 8.79 5.29
C ILE A 47 3.04 10.24 5.16
N ASP A 48 2.11 11.17 4.88
CA ASP A 48 2.38 12.60 4.72
C ASP A 48 2.93 13.23 5.99
N GLU A 49 2.50 12.80 7.18
CA GLU A 49 3.07 13.26 8.44
C GLU A 49 4.55 12.91 8.58
N VAL A 50 4.99 11.76 8.05
CA VAL A 50 6.40 11.34 8.06
C VAL A 50 7.20 12.08 6.98
N LEU A 51 6.67 12.16 5.75
CA LEU A 51 7.32 12.86 4.64
C LEU A 51 7.54 14.36 4.94
N ASN A 52 6.56 14.99 5.59
CA ASN A 52 6.62 16.40 5.96
C ASN A 52 7.38 16.67 7.27
N ASN A 53 8.00 15.65 7.89
CA ASN A 53 8.74 15.77 9.16
C ASN A 53 7.87 16.23 10.34
N ILE A 54 6.55 15.99 10.28
CA ILE A 54 5.65 16.18 11.43
C ILE A 54 5.90 15.05 12.44
N LYS A 55 6.18 13.84 11.94
CA LYS A 55 6.64 12.68 12.70
C LYS A 55 7.94 12.16 12.10
N GLU A 56 8.81 11.60 12.95
CA GLU A 56 10.03 10.91 12.48
C GLU A 56 9.71 9.51 11.92
N TYR A 57 8.62 8.92 12.41
CA TYR A 57 8.21 7.54 12.14
C TYR A 57 6.71 7.39 12.35
N ASN A 58 6.11 6.44 11.64
CA ASN A 58 4.74 6.01 11.90
C ASN A 58 4.61 4.50 11.69
N GLU A 59 3.69 3.86 12.41
CA GLU A 59 3.37 2.46 12.23
C GLU A 59 1.89 2.19 12.36
N PHE A 60 1.42 1.25 11.57
CA PHE A 60 0.05 0.80 11.60
C PHE A 60 -0.05 -0.62 11.05
N GLN A 61 -1.15 -1.27 11.37
CA GLN A 61 -1.43 -2.64 10.98
C GLN A 61 -2.81 -2.69 10.32
N GLY A 62 -2.86 -3.25 9.12
CA GLY A 62 -4.08 -3.65 8.43
C GLY A 62 -4.56 -5.03 8.87
N ASN A 63 -5.39 -5.65 8.04
CA ASN A 63 -5.83 -7.02 8.28
C ASN A 63 -4.72 -8.04 8.03
N LEU A 64 -3.92 -7.84 6.99
CA LEU A 64 -2.89 -8.77 6.51
C LEU A 64 -1.47 -8.22 6.70
N CYS A 65 -1.27 -6.91 6.53
CA CYS A 65 0.05 -6.31 6.55
C CYS A 65 0.27 -5.40 7.76
N ALA A 66 1.48 -5.44 8.31
CA ALA A 66 2.00 -4.37 9.15
C ALA A 66 2.87 -3.43 8.29
N VAL A 67 2.77 -2.13 8.54
CA VAL A 67 3.47 -1.10 7.77
C VAL A 67 4.23 -0.18 8.72
N GLN A 68 5.51 0.01 8.42
CA GLN A 68 6.43 0.85 9.17
C GLN A 68 6.98 1.94 8.25
N VAL A 69 6.49 3.17 8.44
CA VAL A 69 6.79 4.31 7.57
C VAL A 69 7.94 5.12 8.15
N LYS A 70 9.05 5.23 7.41
CA LYS A 70 10.12 6.20 7.64
C LYS A 70 10.21 7.15 6.46
N LYS A 71 10.99 8.22 6.60
CA LYS A 71 11.06 9.29 5.58
C LYS A 71 11.47 8.79 4.19
N GLU A 72 12.45 7.90 4.12
CA GLU A 72 13.05 7.44 2.86
C GLU A 72 12.43 6.12 2.38
N GLU A 73 12.21 5.19 3.31
CA GLU A 73 11.76 3.83 3.03
C GLU A 73 10.61 3.45 3.96
N THR A 74 9.66 2.70 3.41
CA THR A 74 8.60 2.03 4.16
C THR A 74 8.81 0.52 4.08
N LEU A 75 8.68 -0.15 5.21
CA LEU A 75 8.69 -1.60 5.33
C LEU A 75 7.25 -2.09 5.47
N LEU A 76 6.84 -3.00 4.59
CA LEU A 76 5.62 -3.77 4.71
C LEU A 76 5.98 -5.20 5.10
N VAL A 77 5.18 -5.79 5.99
CA VAL A 77 5.33 -7.17 6.45
C VAL A 77 3.98 -7.86 6.28
N ASP A 78 3.92 -8.91 5.48
CA ASP A 78 2.78 -9.81 5.44
C ASP A 78 2.81 -10.68 6.72
N LEU A 79 1.80 -10.51 7.57
CA LEU A 79 1.71 -11.13 8.89
C LEU A 79 1.29 -12.61 8.85
N TYR A 80 0.77 -13.08 7.72
CA TYR A 80 0.19 -14.42 7.58
C TYR A 80 0.81 -15.24 6.44
N SER A 81 1.74 -14.66 5.69
CA SER A 81 2.49 -15.40 4.68
C SER A 81 3.31 -16.53 5.29
N ASN A 82 3.25 -17.70 4.64
CA ASN A 82 4.13 -18.83 4.90
C ASN A 82 5.39 -18.81 4.00
N HIS A 83 5.57 -17.75 3.19
CA HIS A 83 6.70 -17.59 2.27
C HIS A 83 7.75 -16.60 2.81
N ASP A 84 9.02 -16.88 2.50
CA ASP A 84 10.18 -16.04 2.85
C ASP A 84 10.78 -15.46 1.54
N PRO A 85 10.97 -14.13 1.42
CA PRO A 85 10.67 -13.10 2.41
C PRO A 85 9.17 -12.76 2.49
N ASN A 86 8.67 -12.61 3.72
CA ASN A 86 7.35 -12.04 4.00
C ASN A 86 7.41 -10.51 4.18
N ILE A 87 8.48 -9.88 3.70
CA ILE A 87 8.73 -8.45 3.85
C ILE A 87 8.96 -7.80 2.50
N CYS A 88 8.51 -6.55 2.37
CA CYS A 88 8.75 -5.69 1.22
C CYS A 88 9.24 -4.34 1.69
N LYS A 89 10.29 -3.82 1.04
CA LYS A 89 10.80 -2.47 1.25
C LYS A 89 10.56 -1.65 0.01
N ILE A 90 10.02 -0.45 0.18
CA ILE A 90 9.68 0.45 -0.91
C ILE A 90 9.98 1.89 -0.50
N GLU A 91 10.36 2.74 -1.46
CA GLU A 91 10.49 4.18 -1.21
C GLU A 91 9.15 4.74 -0.68
N THR A 92 9.19 5.51 0.40
CA THR A 92 7.94 5.99 1.05
C THR A 92 7.07 6.84 0.12
N THR A 93 7.70 7.60 -0.78
CA THR A 93 7.00 8.36 -1.82
C THR A 93 6.32 7.45 -2.85
N GLU A 94 6.94 6.31 -3.17
CA GLU A 94 6.36 5.35 -4.13
C GLU A 94 5.15 4.64 -3.55
N LEU A 95 5.20 4.25 -2.27
CA LEU A 95 4.02 3.71 -1.59
C LEU A 95 2.88 4.74 -1.54
N ARG A 96 3.19 6.00 -1.23
CA ARG A 96 2.21 7.09 -1.22
C ARG A 96 1.52 7.26 -2.58
N ASP A 97 2.30 7.31 -3.65
CA ASP A 97 1.80 7.43 -5.02
C ASP A 97 0.87 6.26 -5.38
N LEU A 98 1.26 5.02 -5.03
CA LEU A 98 0.44 3.83 -5.26
C LEU A 98 -0.88 3.84 -4.49
N ILE A 99 -0.89 4.31 -3.24
CA ILE A 99 -2.12 4.47 -2.44
C ILE A 99 -3.05 5.51 -3.06
N GLU A 100 -2.49 6.62 -3.55
CA GLU A 100 -3.27 7.67 -4.24
C GLU A 100 -3.88 7.14 -5.53
N ILE A 101 -3.09 6.45 -6.37
CA ILE A 101 -3.56 5.79 -7.60
C ILE A 101 -4.67 4.79 -7.31
N TRP A 102 -4.47 3.93 -6.31
CA TRP A 102 -5.45 2.95 -5.89
C TRP A 102 -6.75 3.62 -5.42
N GLY A 103 -6.64 4.66 -4.61
CA GLY A 103 -7.79 5.43 -4.13
C GLY A 103 -8.58 6.11 -5.24
N GLU A 104 -7.92 6.65 -6.25
CA GLU A 104 -8.61 7.20 -7.43
C GLU A 104 -9.28 6.11 -8.26
N ALA A 105 -8.65 4.94 -8.41
CA ALA A 105 -9.26 3.81 -9.12
C ALA A 105 -10.55 3.33 -8.42
N GLN A 106 -10.53 3.24 -7.09
CA GLN A 106 -11.69 2.84 -6.28
C GLN A 106 -12.89 3.79 -6.40
N LYS A 107 -12.66 5.09 -6.68
CA LYS A 107 -13.76 6.05 -6.93
C LYS A 107 -14.46 5.84 -8.28
N ASN A 108 -13.78 5.19 -9.22
CA ASN A 108 -14.26 4.93 -10.58
C ASN A 108 -14.83 3.51 -10.72
N LEU A 109 -14.97 2.78 -9.61
CA LEU A 109 -15.56 1.45 -9.57
C LEU A 109 -17.07 1.50 -9.75
#